data_AF-A0A2V9WCN4-F1
#
_entry.id   AF-A0A2V9WCN4-F1
#
_cell.length_a   1.000
_cell.length_b   1.000
_cell.length_c   1.000
_cell.angle_alpha   90.00
_cell.angle_beta   90.00
_cell.angle_gamma   90.00
#
_symmetry.space_group_name_H-M   'P 1'
#
loop_
_entity.id
_entity.type
_entity.pdbx_description
1 polymer ?
#
loop_
_entity_poly.entity_id
_entity_poly.type
_entity_poly.pdbx_seq_one_letter_code
_entity_poly.pdbx_strand_id
1 'polypeptide(L)'
;MLIINDLGVVSSPGFAEIDQAISSALQKSPYQIEMYDESLQLTSFPDEKSRRAFHDSLIRKYSGRKPDLIIAAGSESFELLAASHEAFIRETPIIFCELLGESPDKSNSGLHFTGVMSKLQPEQTLKAALQLLPGTKHDVVVGGTGKFDEVWERVAKQAFQKYESKLEFTYLTDLTMSALLERLRNLPANTIVYHTSIAQDAEGERFIGSAQSIPL
;
A
#
# COMPACT_ATOMS: atom_id res chain seq x y z
N MET A 1 0.62 15.15 -17.69
CA MET A 1 0.07 14.49 -16.49
C MET A 1 1.21 13.89 -15.69
N LEU A 2 1.16 14.00 -14.36
CA LEU A 2 2.15 13.44 -13.45
C LEU A 2 1.50 12.33 -12.61
N ILE A 3 2.15 11.17 -12.52
CA ILE A 3 1.75 10.05 -11.66
C ILE A 3 2.78 9.93 -10.52
N ILE A 4 2.29 9.83 -9.29
CA ILE A 4 3.10 9.65 -8.08
C ILE A 4 2.62 8.37 -7.40
N ASN A 5 3.50 7.38 -7.34
CA ASN A 5 3.21 6.06 -6.78
C ASN A 5 3.84 5.87 -5.39
N ASP A 6 3.12 5.21 -4.48
CA ASP A 6 3.64 4.76 -3.17
C ASP A 6 4.79 3.75 -3.35
N LEU A 7 4.60 2.77 -4.24
CA LEU A 7 5.56 1.72 -4.52
C LEU A 7 6.09 1.81 -5.96
N GLY A 8 7.31 1.33 -6.19
CA GLY A 8 7.83 1.20 -7.55
C GLY A 8 7.27 -0.04 -8.24
N VAL A 9 7.20 -0.02 -9.57
CA VAL A 9 6.68 -1.11 -10.44
C VAL A 9 7.27 -2.49 -10.11
N VAL A 10 8.54 -2.55 -9.71
CA VAL A 10 9.22 -3.82 -9.38
C VAL A 10 8.81 -4.36 -8.01
N SER A 11 8.38 -3.49 -7.10
CA SER A 11 8.15 -3.82 -5.69
C SER A 11 6.79 -4.48 -5.44
N SER A 12 5.80 -4.26 -6.31
CA SER A 12 4.45 -4.81 -6.16
C SER A 12 3.79 -5.09 -7.53
N PRO A 13 3.36 -6.33 -7.81
CA PRO A 13 2.62 -6.63 -9.03
C PRO A 13 1.27 -5.91 -9.09
N GLY A 14 0.65 -5.62 -7.93
CA GLY A 14 -0.60 -4.87 -7.86
C GLY A 14 -0.47 -3.43 -8.37
N PHE A 15 0.59 -2.73 -7.95
CA PHE A 15 0.89 -1.38 -8.46
C PHE A 15 1.26 -1.42 -9.95
N ALA A 16 1.97 -2.45 -10.41
CA ALA A 16 2.29 -2.63 -11.83
C ALA A 16 1.02 -2.76 -12.70
N GLU A 17 0.01 -3.50 -12.23
CA GLU A 17 -1.28 -3.62 -12.92
C GLU A 17 -2.04 -2.29 -12.97
N ILE A 18 -1.90 -1.44 -11.95
CA ILE A 18 -2.54 -0.12 -11.91
C ILE A 18 -1.89 0.84 -12.88
N ASP A 19 -0.56 0.92 -12.87
CA ASP A 19 0.18 1.72 -13.85
C ASP A 19 -0.17 1.27 -15.28
N GLN A 20 -0.25 -0.05 -15.50
CA GLN A 20 -0.66 -0.60 -16.79
C GLN A 20 -2.11 -0.24 -17.14
N ALA A 21 -3.05 -0.30 -16.19
CA ALA A 21 -4.45 0.03 -16.40
C ALA A 21 -4.63 1.53 -16.73
N ILE A 22 -3.96 2.41 -15.97
CA ILE A 22 -3.95 3.85 -16.22
C ILE A 22 -3.39 4.14 -17.62
N SER A 23 -2.20 3.64 -17.93
CA SER A 23 -1.56 3.84 -19.22
C SER A 23 -2.42 3.33 -20.38
N SER A 24 -2.98 2.12 -20.26
CA SER A 24 -3.83 1.51 -21.29
C SER A 24 -5.14 2.27 -21.53
N ALA A 25 -5.74 2.83 -20.47
CA ALA A 25 -6.95 3.63 -20.59
C ALA A 25 -6.65 4.98 -21.27
N LEU A 26 -5.55 5.63 -20.88
CA LEU A 26 -5.16 6.94 -21.41
C LEU A 26 -4.66 6.87 -22.85
N GLN A 27 -4.03 5.78 -23.29
CA GLN A 27 -3.65 5.57 -24.68
C GLN A 27 -4.86 5.51 -25.64
N LYS A 28 -6.04 5.15 -25.14
CA LYS A 28 -7.29 5.12 -25.91
C LYS A 28 -8.01 6.47 -25.92
N SER A 29 -7.50 7.45 -25.18
CA SER A 29 -8.04 8.80 -25.11
C SER A 29 -7.87 9.53 -26.45
N PRO A 30 -8.81 10.42 -26.83
CA PRO A 30 -8.61 11.31 -27.97
C PRO A 30 -7.58 12.41 -27.71
N TYR A 31 -7.13 12.58 -26.46
CA TYR A 31 -6.15 13.59 -26.07
C TYR A 31 -4.72 13.09 -26.26
N GLN A 32 -3.82 13.98 -26.68
CA GLN A 32 -2.37 13.74 -26.59
C GLN A 32 -1.92 13.98 -25.15
N ILE A 33 -1.54 12.91 -24.46
CA ILE A 33 -1.17 12.95 -23.04
C ILE A 33 0.32 12.65 -22.91
N GLU A 34 1.08 13.65 -22.48
CA GLU A 34 2.45 13.44 -22.00
C GLU A 34 2.40 12.99 -20.53
N MET A 35 3.03 11.86 -20.23
CA MET A 35 3.00 11.23 -18.91
C MET A 35 4.39 11.27 -18.26
N TYR A 36 4.41 11.50 -16.96
CA TYR A 36 5.60 11.38 -16.11
C TYR A 36 5.26 10.52 -14.92
N ASP A 37 6.20 9.67 -14.54
CA ASP A 37 6.07 8.76 -13.40
C ASP A 37 7.14 9.07 -12.36
N GLU A 38 6.70 9.19 -11.11
CA GLU A 38 7.55 9.32 -9.93
C GLU A 38 7.10 8.30 -8.89
N SER A 39 8.03 7.79 -8.08
CA SER A 39 7.71 6.84 -7.01
C SER A 39 8.39 7.23 -5.71
N LEU A 40 7.63 7.15 -4.62
CA LEU A 40 8.15 7.29 -3.26
C LEU A 40 9.05 6.13 -2.87
N GLN A 41 8.84 4.96 -3.47
CA GLN A 41 9.55 3.72 -3.15
C GLN A 41 9.56 3.45 -1.64
N LEU A 42 8.40 3.53 -1.00
CA LEU A 42 8.26 3.55 0.47
C LEU A 42 8.96 2.37 1.17
N THR A 43 8.98 1.19 0.55
CA THR A 43 9.65 0.01 1.12
C THR A 43 11.18 0.14 1.10
N SER A 44 11.73 0.88 0.13
CA SER A 44 13.15 1.13 -0.02
C SER A 44 13.61 2.40 0.71
N PHE A 45 12.76 3.41 0.85
CA PHE A 45 13.10 4.70 1.46
C PHE A 45 11.99 5.22 2.40
N PRO A 46 11.69 4.49 3.50
CA PRO A 46 10.55 4.80 4.39
C PRO A 46 10.76 6.02 5.30
N ASP A 47 11.98 6.54 5.37
CA ASP A 47 12.36 7.56 6.35
C ASP A 47 11.92 8.97 5.94
N GLU A 48 11.68 9.82 6.94
CA GLU A 48 11.21 11.20 6.74
C GLU A 48 12.21 12.10 6.01
N LYS A 49 13.50 11.76 5.99
CA LYS A 49 14.49 12.53 5.23
C LYS A 49 14.36 12.21 3.75
N SER A 50 14.20 10.94 3.38
CA SER A 50 13.93 10.50 2.01
C SER A 50 12.62 11.08 1.49
N ARG A 51 11.54 11.03 2.30
CA ARG A 51 10.24 11.61 1.96
C ARG A 51 10.33 13.12 1.65
N ARG A 52 11.03 13.88 2.49
CA ARG A 52 11.27 15.33 2.25
C ARG A 52 12.12 15.58 1.01
N ALA A 53 13.19 14.80 0.82
CA ALA A 53 14.05 14.95 -0.35
C ALA A 53 13.29 14.67 -1.67
N PHE A 54 12.39 13.68 -1.67
CA PHE A 54 11.50 13.40 -2.79
C PHE A 54 10.56 14.59 -3.07
N HIS A 55 9.89 15.11 -2.04
CA HIS A 55 9.01 16.28 -2.17
C HIS A 55 9.74 17.50 -2.71
N ASP A 56 10.92 17.83 -2.16
CA ASP A 56 11.73 18.95 -2.65
C ASP A 56 12.14 18.75 -4.12
N SER A 57 12.45 17.51 -4.51
CA SER A 57 12.78 17.16 -5.90
C SER A 57 11.58 17.37 -6.84
N LEU A 58 10.40 16.93 -6.40
CA LEU A 58 9.15 17.08 -7.12
C LEU A 58 8.84 18.57 -7.37
N ILE A 59 8.97 19.41 -6.34
CA ILE A 59 8.75 20.85 -6.47
C ILE A 59 9.74 21.46 -7.46
N ARG A 60 11.04 21.15 -7.34
CA ARG A 60 12.06 21.66 -8.26
C ARG A 60 11.79 21.26 -9.70
N LYS A 61 11.36 20.02 -9.95
CA LYS A 61 11.13 19.49 -11.29
C LYS A 61 9.89 20.07 -11.97
N TYR A 62 8.81 20.27 -11.22
CA TYR A 62 7.49 20.60 -11.78
C TYR A 62 7.02 22.03 -11.54
N SER A 63 7.70 22.83 -10.70
CA SER A 63 7.35 24.26 -10.50
C SER A 63 7.42 25.08 -11.79
N GLY A 64 8.39 24.81 -12.66
CA GLY A 64 8.54 25.44 -13.98
C GLY A 64 7.78 24.74 -15.12
N ARG A 65 7.26 23.54 -14.87
CA ARG A 65 6.49 22.73 -15.83
C ARG A 65 5.31 22.09 -15.11
N LYS A 66 4.31 22.92 -14.82
CA LYS A 66 3.12 22.52 -14.06
C LYS A 66 2.37 21.42 -14.81
N PRO A 67 2.11 20.26 -14.20
CA PRO A 67 1.21 19.26 -14.77
C PRO A 67 -0.22 19.79 -14.82
N ASP A 68 -0.99 19.43 -15.85
CA ASP A 68 -2.43 19.75 -15.89
C ASP A 68 -3.28 18.84 -14.97
N LEU A 69 -2.69 17.74 -14.51
CA LEU A 69 -3.32 16.71 -13.70
C LEU A 69 -2.24 15.92 -12.95
N ILE A 70 -2.50 15.61 -11.68
CA ILE A 70 -1.69 14.71 -10.86
C ILE A 70 -2.52 13.47 -10.51
N ILE A 71 -1.96 12.28 -10.71
CA ILE A 71 -2.48 11.03 -10.16
C ILE A 71 -1.65 10.67 -8.93
N ALA A 72 -2.31 10.53 -7.78
CA ALA A 72 -1.71 10.02 -6.55
C ALA A 72 -2.14 8.57 -6.36
N ALA A 73 -1.25 7.64 -6.67
CA ALA A 73 -1.50 6.21 -6.57
C ALA A 73 -0.93 5.69 -5.25
N GLY A 74 -1.83 5.51 -4.29
CA GLY A 74 -1.55 5.11 -2.92
C GLY A 74 -1.84 6.21 -1.89
N SER A 75 -1.80 5.81 -0.62
CA SER A 75 -2.23 6.68 0.48
C SER A 75 -1.14 7.71 0.83
N GLU A 76 0.13 7.31 0.80
CA GLU A 76 1.24 8.19 1.18
C GLU A 76 1.52 9.27 0.12
N SER A 77 1.37 8.92 -1.17
CA SER A 77 1.47 9.87 -2.27
C SER A 77 0.38 10.94 -2.18
N PHE A 78 -0.85 10.55 -1.85
CA PHE A 78 -1.93 11.50 -1.60
C PHE A 78 -1.65 12.38 -0.38
N GLU A 79 -1.23 11.79 0.74
CA GLU A 79 -0.90 12.53 1.96
C GLU A 79 0.26 13.52 1.75
N LEU A 80 1.28 13.14 0.98
CA LEU A 80 2.40 14.03 0.63
C LEU A 80 1.91 15.27 -0.11
N LEU A 81 0.98 15.11 -1.06
CA LEU A 81 0.38 16.22 -1.80
C LEU A 81 -0.52 17.07 -0.90
N ALA A 82 -1.32 16.43 -0.04
CA ALA A 82 -2.21 17.10 0.91
C ALA A 82 -1.46 17.98 1.91
N ALA A 83 -0.29 17.53 2.36
CA ALA A 83 0.59 18.28 3.25
C ALA A 83 1.36 19.42 2.54
N SER A 84 1.43 19.42 1.21
CA SER A 84 2.19 20.42 0.46
C SER A 84 1.45 21.76 0.35
N HIS A 85 2.14 22.88 0.55
CA HIS A 85 1.57 24.23 0.41
C HIS A 85 1.90 24.91 -0.92
N GLU A 86 2.55 24.20 -1.85
CA GLU A 86 2.93 24.75 -3.14
C GLU A 86 1.73 25.07 -4.02
N ALA A 87 1.73 26.28 -4.60
CA ALA A 87 0.62 26.78 -5.41
C ALA A 87 0.26 25.83 -6.56
N PHE A 88 1.25 25.26 -7.26
CA PHE A 88 0.96 24.35 -8.37
C PHE A 88 0.26 23.07 -7.91
N ILE A 89 0.56 22.54 -6.71
CA ILE A 89 -0.14 21.36 -6.17
C ILE A 89 -1.58 21.71 -5.77
N ARG A 90 -1.78 22.91 -5.22
CA ARG A 90 -3.13 23.40 -4.82
C ARG A 90 -4.04 23.69 -6.01
N GLU A 91 -3.46 24.20 -7.10
CA GLU A 91 -4.18 24.57 -8.33
C GLU A 91 -4.42 23.40 -9.28
N THR A 92 -3.58 22.35 -9.22
CA THR A 92 -3.68 21.21 -10.13
C THR A 92 -4.71 20.21 -9.63
N PRO A 93 -5.66 19.75 -10.48
CA PRO A 93 -6.55 18.66 -10.12
C PRO A 93 -5.79 17.39 -9.75
N ILE A 94 -6.23 16.73 -8.68
CA ILE A 94 -5.64 15.47 -8.20
C ILE A 94 -6.67 14.34 -8.34
N ILE A 95 -6.25 13.24 -8.97
CA ILE A 95 -6.99 11.98 -8.97
C ILE A 95 -6.26 11.01 -8.06
N PHE A 96 -6.87 10.59 -6.97
CA PHE A 96 -6.30 9.51 -6.15
C PHE A 96 -6.75 8.14 -6.66
N CYS A 97 -5.86 7.17 -6.56
CA CYS A 97 -6.13 5.74 -6.73
C CYS A 97 -5.53 5.01 -5.53
N GLU A 98 -6.14 3.90 -5.12
CA GLU A 98 -5.64 3.08 -3.99
C GLU A 98 -5.56 3.76 -2.63
N LEU A 99 -6.40 4.75 -2.39
CA LEU A 99 -6.52 5.28 -1.04
C LEU A 99 -7.18 4.24 -0.13
N LEU A 100 -6.45 3.82 0.91
CA LEU A 100 -6.92 2.89 1.94
C LEU A 100 -7.65 3.67 3.04
N GLY A 101 -8.70 3.07 3.61
CA GLY A 101 -9.41 3.65 4.76
C GLY A 101 -10.66 4.45 4.36
N GLU A 102 -10.83 5.63 4.97
CA GLU A 102 -11.98 6.51 4.73
C GLU A 102 -11.65 7.61 3.70
N SER A 103 -12.69 8.14 3.03
CA SER A 103 -12.50 9.22 2.07
C SER A 103 -11.96 10.45 2.80
N PRO A 104 -10.94 11.16 2.26
CA PRO A 104 -10.46 12.38 2.86
C PRO A 104 -11.57 13.43 2.83
N ASP A 105 -11.63 14.24 3.88
CA ASP A 105 -12.57 15.35 3.94
C ASP A 105 -12.17 16.44 2.95
N LYS A 106 -12.96 16.58 1.89
CA LYS A 106 -12.76 17.58 0.84
C LYS A 106 -12.81 19.00 1.37
N SER A 107 -13.63 19.27 2.38
CA SER A 107 -13.91 20.63 2.87
C SER A 107 -12.72 21.29 3.56
N ASN A 108 -11.82 20.49 4.14
CA ASN A 108 -10.68 20.98 4.93
C ASN A 108 -9.33 20.86 4.22
N SER A 109 -9.27 20.13 3.10
CA SER A 109 -8.00 19.79 2.46
C SER A 109 -7.34 20.96 1.72
N GLY A 110 -8.12 21.94 1.22
CA GLY A 110 -7.62 22.97 0.29
C GLY A 110 -7.09 22.41 -1.04
N LEU A 111 -7.46 21.16 -1.39
CA LEU A 111 -7.09 20.49 -2.63
C LEU A 111 -8.32 20.24 -3.52
N HIS A 112 -8.09 20.25 -4.83
CA HIS A 112 -9.09 19.90 -5.83
C HIS A 112 -8.92 18.43 -6.20
N PHE A 113 -9.61 17.52 -5.50
CA PHE A 113 -9.41 16.08 -5.70
C PHE A 113 -10.68 15.25 -5.89
N THR A 114 -10.51 14.16 -6.64
CA THR A 114 -11.46 13.06 -6.80
C THR A 114 -10.68 11.74 -6.91
N GLY A 115 -11.33 10.59 -6.98
CA GLY A 115 -10.58 9.35 -7.11
C GLY A 115 -11.36 8.08 -6.84
N VAL A 116 -10.63 6.98 -6.81
CA VAL A 116 -11.12 5.64 -6.51
C VAL A 116 -10.48 5.16 -5.22
N MET A 117 -11.33 4.78 -4.27
CA MET A 117 -10.88 4.20 -3.00
C MET A 117 -10.59 2.71 -3.16
N SER A 118 -9.54 2.23 -2.50
CA SER A 118 -9.28 0.80 -2.35
C SER A 118 -9.89 0.29 -1.05
N LYS A 119 -10.64 -0.81 -1.16
CA LYS A 119 -11.22 -1.50 -0.01
C LYS A 119 -10.57 -2.85 0.14
N LEU A 120 -9.72 -2.99 1.15
CA LEU A 120 -9.23 -4.30 1.56
C LEU A 120 -10.39 -5.12 2.10
N GLN A 121 -10.37 -6.41 1.77
CA GLN A 121 -11.40 -7.37 2.14
C GLN A 121 -10.83 -8.58 2.90
N PRO A 122 -10.10 -8.38 4.03
CA PRO A 122 -9.48 -9.50 4.74
C PRO A 122 -10.49 -10.53 5.24
N GLU A 123 -11.67 -10.07 5.65
CA GLU A 123 -12.76 -10.95 6.06
C GLU A 123 -13.18 -11.90 4.93
N GLN A 124 -13.32 -11.39 3.70
CA GLN A 124 -13.75 -12.19 2.56
C GLN A 124 -12.70 -13.27 2.26
N THR A 125 -11.42 -12.91 2.34
CA THR A 125 -10.30 -13.85 2.22
C THR A 125 -10.33 -14.92 3.31
N LEU A 126 -10.49 -14.52 4.58
CA LEU A 126 -10.62 -15.47 5.70
C LEU A 126 -11.82 -16.39 5.51
N LYS A 127 -12.98 -15.85 5.13
CA LYS A 127 -14.19 -16.64 4.87
C LYS A 127 -13.98 -17.68 3.77
N ALA A 128 -13.30 -17.31 2.68
CA ALA A 128 -12.95 -18.24 1.62
C ALA A 128 -12.00 -19.34 2.13
N ALA A 129 -10.98 -18.98 2.92
CA ALA A 129 -10.07 -19.96 3.53
C ALA A 129 -10.81 -20.95 4.44
N LEU A 130 -11.75 -20.48 5.27
CA LEU A 130 -12.55 -21.35 6.14
C LEU A 130 -13.54 -22.25 5.39
N GLN A 131 -13.98 -21.86 4.18
CA GLN A 131 -14.77 -22.73 3.32
C GLN A 131 -13.94 -23.88 2.73
N LEU A 132 -12.67 -23.60 2.38
CA LEU A 132 -11.74 -24.60 1.87
C LEU A 132 -11.23 -25.52 2.98
N LEU A 133 -11.01 -24.98 4.19
CA LEU A 133 -10.45 -25.66 5.34
C LEU A 133 -11.41 -25.54 6.54
N PRO A 134 -12.56 -26.25 6.53
CA PRO A 134 -13.60 -26.10 7.56
C PRO A 134 -13.18 -26.59 8.95
N GLY A 135 -12.10 -27.38 9.04
CA GLY A 135 -11.53 -27.84 10.31
C GLY A 135 -10.63 -26.82 11.02
N THR A 136 -10.38 -25.66 10.40
CA THR A 136 -9.46 -24.63 10.92
C THR A 136 -9.83 -24.19 12.33
N LYS A 137 -8.83 -24.15 13.21
CA LYS A 137 -8.94 -23.70 14.60
C LYS A 137 -8.06 -22.48 14.90
N HIS A 138 -6.93 -22.38 14.19
CA HIS A 138 -5.94 -21.33 14.41
C HIS A 138 -5.78 -20.49 13.14
N ASP A 139 -5.73 -19.18 13.30
CA ASP A 139 -5.35 -18.23 12.25
C ASP A 139 -4.09 -17.49 12.69
N VAL A 140 -3.01 -17.70 11.95
CA VAL A 140 -1.72 -17.05 12.19
C VAL A 140 -1.56 -15.93 11.20
N VAL A 141 -1.73 -14.70 11.67
CA VAL A 141 -1.55 -13.49 10.87
C VAL A 141 -0.07 -13.12 10.85
N VAL A 142 0.51 -13.05 9.66
CA VAL A 142 1.94 -12.78 9.46
C VAL A 142 2.08 -11.45 8.74
N GLY A 143 2.96 -10.58 9.26
CA GLY A 143 3.30 -9.30 8.66
C GLY A 143 4.70 -8.82 9.02
N GLY A 144 5.14 -7.74 8.40
CA GLY A 144 6.39 -7.05 8.72
C GLY A 144 6.21 -5.86 9.66
N THR A 145 7.30 -5.13 9.87
CA THR A 145 7.39 -3.95 10.75
C THR A 145 7.44 -2.62 10.00
N GLY A 146 7.35 -2.64 8.66
CA GLY A 146 7.36 -1.42 7.86
C GLY A 146 6.05 -0.64 7.98
N LYS A 147 6.08 0.68 7.75
CA LYS A 147 4.85 1.53 7.75
C LYS A 147 3.74 0.96 6.86
N PHE A 148 4.11 0.44 5.69
CA PHE A 148 3.17 -0.24 4.80
C PHE A 148 2.57 -1.48 5.47
N ASP A 149 3.40 -2.32 6.09
CA ASP A 149 2.98 -3.56 6.77
C ASP A 149 2.01 -3.29 7.92
N GLU A 150 2.29 -2.27 8.73
CA GLU A 150 1.42 -1.86 9.84
C GLU A 150 -0.01 -1.51 9.39
N VAL A 151 -0.16 -0.87 8.21
CA VAL A 151 -1.47 -0.53 7.67
C VAL A 151 -2.26 -1.79 7.32
N TRP A 152 -1.62 -2.75 6.65
CA TRP A 152 -2.27 -4.00 6.27
C TRP A 152 -2.62 -4.88 7.46
N GLU A 153 -1.72 -4.99 8.44
CA GLU A 153 -1.98 -5.72 9.70
C GLU A 153 -3.18 -5.11 10.43
N ARG A 154 -3.22 -3.79 10.60
CA ARG A 154 -4.29 -3.10 11.32
C ARG A 154 -5.66 -3.36 10.69
N VAL A 155 -5.73 -3.32 9.36
CA VAL A 155 -6.98 -3.56 8.63
C VAL A 155 -7.42 -5.03 8.76
N ALA A 156 -6.48 -5.98 8.68
CA ALA A 156 -6.76 -7.40 8.89
C ALA A 156 -7.26 -7.66 10.33
N LYS A 157 -6.54 -7.16 11.32
CA LYS A 157 -6.87 -7.29 12.75
C LYS A 157 -8.27 -6.75 13.05
N GLN A 158 -8.62 -5.58 12.55
CA GLN A 158 -9.97 -5.01 12.71
C GLN A 158 -11.05 -5.89 12.06
N ALA A 159 -10.80 -6.42 10.86
CA ALA A 159 -11.75 -7.29 10.18
C ALA A 159 -11.97 -8.64 10.91
N PHE A 160 -10.97 -9.11 11.65
CA PHE A 160 -10.98 -10.40 12.32
C PHE A 160 -11.57 -10.40 13.72
N GLN A 161 -11.78 -9.25 14.36
CA GLN A 161 -12.32 -9.15 15.72
C GLN A 161 -13.57 -10.01 15.96
N LYS A 162 -14.49 -10.08 14.97
CA LYS A 162 -15.72 -10.87 15.11
C LYS A 162 -15.53 -12.40 14.99
N TYR A 163 -14.35 -12.84 14.54
CA TYR A 163 -13.98 -14.24 14.41
C TYR A 163 -13.19 -14.75 15.63
N GLU A 164 -12.73 -13.87 16.52
CA GLU A 164 -11.93 -14.23 17.72
C GLU A 164 -12.69 -15.14 18.69
N SER A 165 -14.03 -15.20 18.60
CA SER A 165 -14.84 -16.15 19.38
C SER A 165 -14.84 -17.59 18.81
N LYS A 166 -14.36 -17.77 17.57
CA LYS A 166 -14.44 -19.04 16.82
C LYS A 166 -13.07 -19.60 16.44
N LEU A 167 -12.07 -18.74 16.31
CA LEU A 167 -10.70 -19.08 15.93
C LEU A 167 -9.74 -18.49 16.95
N GLU A 168 -8.63 -19.18 17.16
CA GLU A 168 -7.50 -18.65 17.91
C GLU A 168 -6.59 -17.87 16.98
N PHE A 169 -6.47 -16.56 17.19
CA PHE A 169 -5.60 -15.69 16.40
C PHE A 169 -4.23 -15.54 17.05
N THR A 170 -3.18 -15.69 16.25
CA THR A 170 -1.80 -15.36 16.63
C THR A 170 -1.23 -14.35 15.63
N TYR A 171 -0.64 -13.27 16.10
CA TYR A 171 -0.01 -12.24 15.26
C TYR A 171 1.50 -12.37 15.34
N LEU A 172 2.15 -12.56 14.19
CA LEU A 172 3.59 -12.70 14.02
C LEU A 172 4.11 -11.55 13.15
N THR A 173 4.26 -10.35 13.74
CA THR A 173 4.58 -9.10 13.01
C THR A 173 5.89 -8.44 13.43
N ASP A 174 6.37 -8.66 14.66
CA ASP A 174 7.61 -8.09 15.20
C ASP A 174 8.76 -9.12 15.25
N LEU A 175 8.96 -9.87 14.17
CA LEU A 175 9.97 -10.92 14.09
C LEU A 175 11.01 -10.63 13.02
N THR A 176 12.23 -11.16 13.20
CA THR A 176 13.16 -11.32 12.09
C THR A 176 12.63 -12.38 11.14
N MET A 177 13.03 -12.33 9.86
CA MET A 177 12.58 -13.33 8.88
C MET A 177 12.94 -14.76 9.32
N SER A 178 14.14 -14.96 9.89
CA SER A 178 14.58 -16.26 10.41
C SER A 178 13.70 -16.76 11.56
N ALA A 179 13.36 -15.89 12.52
CA ALA A 179 12.49 -16.23 13.64
C ALA A 179 11.06 -16.52 13.17
N LEU A 180 10.54 -15.76 12.20
CA LEU A 180 9.24 -15.99 11.58
C LEU A 180 9.18 -17.38 10.95
N LEU A 181 10.16 -17.75 10.12
CA LEU A 181 10.22 -19.06 9.47
C LEU A 181 10.28 -20.21 10.49
N GLU A 182 11.04 -20.06 11.57
CA GLU A 182 11.08 -21.06 12.65
C GLU A 182 9.72 -21.22 13.35
N ARG A 183 8.97 -20.13 13.56
CA ARG A 183 7.61 -20.22 14.10
C ARG A 183 6.65 -20.91 13.13
N LEU A 184 6.72 -20.57 11.85
CA LEU A 184 5.87 -21.14 10.80
C LEU A 184 6.10 -22.65 10.60
N ARG A 185 7.33 -23.14 10.82
CA ARG A 185 7.65 -24.58 10.77
C ARG A 185 6.98 -25.41 11.86
N ASN A 186 6.63 -24.79 12.99
CA ASN A 186 6.15 -25.47 14.19
C ASN A 186 4.66 -25.20 14.47
N LEU A 187 3.89 -24.82 13.44
CA LEU A 187 2.47 -24.52 13.60
C LEU A 187 1.65 -25.78 13.95
N PRO A 188 0.62 -25.64 14.80
CA PRO A 188 -0.28 -26.75 15.07
C PRO A 188 -1.08 -27.15 13.82
N ALA A 189 -1.62 -28.37 13.82
CA ALA A 189 -2.54 -28.79 12.79
C ALA A 189 -3.83 -27.93 12.78
N ASN A 190 -4.49 -27.85 11.63
CA ASN A 190 -5.69 -27.01 11.43
C ASN A 190 -5.42 -25.51 11.59
N THR A 191 -4.26 -25.07 11.10
CA THR A 191 -3.86 -23.66 11.08
C THR A 191 -3.94 -23.13 9.65
N ILE A 192 -4.46 -21.92 9.51
CA ILE A 192 -4.24 -21.10 8.31
C ILE A 192 -3.20 -20.04 8.63
N VAL A 193 -2.42 -19.66 7.61
CA VAL A 193 -1.50 -18.53 7.70
C VAL A 193 -2.07 -17.41 6.84
N TYR A 194 -2.50 -16.33 7.48
CA TYR A 194 -2.93 -15.12 6.80
C TYR A 194 -1.74 -14.18 6.62
N HIS A 195 -1.10 -14.23 5.46
CA HIS A 195 -0.02 -13.31 5.12
C HIS A 195 -0.57 -11.95 4.69
N THR A 196 -0.18 -10.87 5.38
CA THR A 196 -0.52 -9.49 5.01
C THR A 196 0.49 -8.93 4.03
N SER A 197 1.61 -8.39 4.53
CA SER A 197 2.77 -7.94 3.78
C SER A 197 3.99 -7.92 4.70
N ILE A 198 5.17 -8.17 4.13
CA ILE A 198 6.45 -8.04 4.82
C ILE A 198 7.38 -7.24 3.91
N ALA A 199 7.46 -5.93 4.13
CA ALA A 199 8.45 -5.06 3.49
C ALA A 199 9.71 -4.91 4.33
N GLN A 200 9.58 -5.04 5.66
CA GLN A 200 10.67 -4.93 6.61
C GLN A 200 10.49 -5.90 7.77
N ASP A 201 11.57 -6.48 8.29
CA ASP A 201 11.53 -7.31 9.51
C ASP A 201 11.97 -6.54 10.76
N ALA A 202 12.02 -7.21 11.92
CA ALA A 202 12.38 -6.58 13.20
C ALA A 202 13.83 -6.05 13.28
N GLU A 203 14.74 -6.51 12.42
CA GLU A 203 16.13 -6.01 12.35
C GLU A 203 16.31 -4.91 11.30
N GLY A 204 15.25 -4.57 10.56
CA GLY A 204 15.29 -3.59 9.50
C GLY A 204 15.75 -4.15 8.16
N GLU A 205 15.86 -5.48 8.03
CA GLU A 205 16.09 -6.12 6.74
C GLU A 205 14.88 -5.88 5.84
N ARG A 206 15.14 -5.53 4.57
CA ARG A 206 14.09 -5.12 3.63
C ARG A 206 13.84 -6.20 2.60
N PHE A 207 12.57 -6.42 2.31
CA PHE A 207 12.13 -7.46 1.39
C PHE A 207 11.31 -6.84 0.26
N ILE A 208 11.56 -7.34 -0.95
CA ILE A 208 10.73 -7.03 -2.10
C ILE A 208 9.49 -7.93 -2.02
N GLY A 209 8.33 -7.32 -1.81
CA GLY A 209 7.04 -8.00 -1.68
C GLY A 209 6.82 -9.07 -2.74
N SER A 210 7.06 -8.70 -4.01
CA SER A 210 6.84 -9.52 -5.21
C SER A 210 7.74 -10.75 -5.36
N ALA A 211 8.87 -10.83 -4.65
CA ALA A 211 9.90 -11.84 -4.93
C ALA A 211 10.54 -12.47 -3.69
N GLN A 212 10.48 -11.81 -2.53
CA GLN A 212 11.27 -12.18 -1.35
C GLN A 212 10.42 -12.36 -0.09
N SER A 213 9.21 -11.78 -0.05
CA SER A 213 8.33 -11.84 1.13
C SER A 213 7.38 -13.03 1.15
N ILE A 214 7.19 -13.70 0.01
CA ILE A 214 6.31 -14.88 -0.11
C ILE A 214 7.18 -16.12 0.07
N PRO A 215 7.02 -16.89 1.16
CA PRO A 215 7.67 -18.19 1.27
C PRO A 215 7.10 -19.11 0.17
N LEU A 216 7.94 -19.48 -0.80
CA LEU A 216 7.67 -20.55 -1.76
C LEU A 216 7.85 -21.93 -1.11
#